data_AF-A0A7D5CJ57-F1
#
_entry.id   AF-A0A7D5CJ57-F1
#
_cell.length_a   1.000
_cell.length_b   1.000
_cell.length_c   1.000
_cell.angle_alpha   90.00
_cell.angle_beta   90.00
_cell.angle_gamma   90.00
#
_symmetry.space_group_name_H-M   'P 1'
#
loop_
_entity.id
_entity.type
_entity.pdbx_description
1 polymer ?
#
loop_
_entity_poly.entity_id
_entity_poly.type
_entity_poly.pdbx_seq_one_letter_code
_entity_poly.pdbx_strand_id
1 'polypeptide(L)'
;MTDQYLTTVLEEAERVAEYHDQVAQSTDHPEHEYLRYAVLRLLEGEADEMSVDVPQIDGVTVGYGDDESMFDSWGDDVEWWDDASPREECTRFRIFYPDEYETVPRIIVDVMATLGAWRVWAGSAAACGSYDHRERREVHYLWSEGHPVEDLLQDRLHGPAAVAPDGGRTGDVRDRMIVTEHANQHGELEPRTRRAVDEEMAVSLLEKGGRYEVQSASGSWYEVDVISESCTCPDWRKRTPEGGCKHLRRVDHEIKQGRVPRPDGRLPSNS
;
A
#
# COMPACT_ATOMS: atom_id res chain seq x y z
N MET A 1 -9.11 25.50 2.63
CA MET A 1 -9.60 24.23 2.07
C MET A 1 -8.52 23.16 2.09
N THR A 2 -7.31 23.44 1.62
CA THR A 2 -6.14 22.52 1.66
C THR A 2 -5.83 21.98 3.06
N ASP A 3 -5.97 22.80 4.08
CA ASP A 3 -5.71 22.43 5.49
C ASP A 3 -6.71 21.41 6.06
N GLN A 4 -7.96 21.45 5.56
CA GLN A 4 -9.03 20.58 6.03
C GLN A 4 -8.91 19.17 5.45
N TYR A 5 -8.51 19.05 4.18
CA TYR A 5 -8.19 17.75 3.57
C TYR A 5 -6.97 17.11 4.23
N LEU A 6 -5.88 17.87 4.44
CA LEU A 6 -4.71 17.34 5.15
C LEU A 6 -5.08 16.85 6.55
N THR A 7 -5.85 17.64 7.30
CA THR A 7 -6.34 17.23 8.62
C THR A 7 -7.15 15.94 8.54
N THR A 8 -8.07 15.83 7.57
CA THR A 8 -8.89 14.63 7.37
C THR A 8 -8.03 13.40 7.04
N VAL A 9 -7.00 13.55 6.20
CA VAL A 9 -6.08 12.45 5.86
C VAL A 9 -5.27 12.01 7.07
N LEU A 10 -4.78 12.94 7.87
CA LEU A 10 -4.03 12.63 9.09
C LEU A 10 -4.91 11.96 10.16
N GLU A 11 -6.14 12.45 10.36
CA GLU A 11 -7.12 11.84 11.26
C GLU A 11 -7.46 10.41 10.85
N GLU A 12 -7.63 10.18 9.54
CA GLU A 12 -7.90 8.84 9.03
C GLU A 12 -6.66 7.94 9.16
N ALA A 13 -5.45 8.44 8.92
CA ALA A 13 -4.21 7.69 9.11
C ALA A 13 -3.99 7.27 10.58
N GLU A 14 -4.34 8.13 11.54
CA GLU A 14 -4.37 7.76 12.97
C GLU A 14 -5.35 6.62 13.24
N ARG A 15 -6.55 6.66 12.66
CA ARG A 15 -7.52 5.56 12.80
C ARG A 15 -7.01 4.27 12.18
N VAL A 16 -6.36 4.34 11.02
CA VAL A 16 -5.72 3.16 10.42
C VAL A 16 -4.66 2.59 11.37
N ALA A 17 -3.81 3.44 11.96
CA ALA A 17 -2.83 2.98 12.94
C ALA A 17 -3.47 2.43 14.23
N GLU A 18 -4.62 2.94 14.66
CA GLU A 18 -5.33 2.47 15.85
C GLU A 18 -6.04 1.12 15.64
N TYR A 19 -6.72 0.95 14.50
CA TYR A 19 -7.62 -0.19 14.26
C TYR A 19 -7.10 -1.23 13.27
N HIS A 20 -6.03 -0.91 12.54
CA HIS A 20 -5.45 -1.72 11.47
C HIS A 20 -3.92 -1.73 11.51
N ASP A 21 -3.31 -1.66 12.69
CA ASP A 21 -1.85 -1.56 12.89
C ASP A 21 -1.05 -2.63 12.13
N GLN A 22 -1.64 -3.80 11.85
CA GLN A 22 -0.98 -4.88 11.15
C GLN A 22 -0.48 -4.49 9.76
N VAL A 23 -1.18 -3.56 9.08
CA VAL A 23 -0.83 -3.13 7.72
C VAL A 23 0.57 -2.51 7.62
N ALA A 24 1.12 -2.03 8.75
CA ALA A 24 2.43 -1.40 8.81
C ALA A 24 3.51 -2.28 9.48
N GLN A 25 3.20 -3.50 9.93
CA GLN A 25 4.13 -4.32 10.71
C GLN A 25 5.31 -4.91 9.91
N SER A 26 5.25 -4.89 8.58
CA SER A 26 6.27 -5.49 7.69
C SER A 26 6.90 -4.50 6.72
N THR A 27 6.71 -3.20 6.94
CA THR A 27 7.32 -2.14 6.13
C THR A 27 8.38 -1.40 6.94
N ASP A 28 9.39 -0.88 6.23
CA ASP A 28 10.38 0.02 6.82
C ASP A 28 9.83 1.46 6.96
N HIS A 29 8.69 1.77 6.32
CA HIS A 29 8.05 3.09 6.34
C HIS A 29 6.58 2.99 6.81
N PRO A 30 6.32 2.76 8.11
CA PRO A 30 4.97 2.56 8.63
C PRO A 30 4.03 3.75 8.39
N GLU A 31 4.54 4.97 8.42
CA GLU A 31 3.78 6.20 8.14
C GLU A 31 3.23 6.20 6.70
N HIS A 32 4.00 5.68 5.75
CA HIS A 32 3.60 5.61 4.35
C HIS A 32 2.47 4.61 4.15
N GLU A 33 2.49 3.46 4.84
CA GLU A 33 1.37 2.50 4.83
C GLU A 33 0.10 3.09 5.46
N TYR A 34 0.22 3.78 6.60
CA TYR A 34 -0.94 4.40 7.22
C TYR A 34 -1.57 5.46 6.31
N LEU A 35 -0.75 6.30 5.66
CA LEU A 35 -1.23 7.31 4.72
C LEU A 35 -1.80 6.69 3.44
N ARG A 36 -1.17 5.66 2.90
CA ARG A 36 -1.68 4.91 1.74
C ARG A 36 -3.09 4.41 2.01
N TYR A 37 -3.32 3.76 3.15
CA TYR A 37 -4.62 3.20 3.48
C TYR A 37 -5.62 4.25 3.95
N ALA A 38 -5.16 5.36 4.53
CA ALA A 38 -6.02 6.52 4.77
C ALA A 38 -6.54 7.09 3.46
N VAL A 39 -5.68 7.30 2.46
CA VAL A 39 -6.09 7.75 1.13
C VAL A 39 -7.08 6.77 0.50
N LEU A 40 -6.83 5.46 0.59
CA LEU A 40 -7.77 4.44 0.10
C LEU A 40 -9.16 4.58 0.75
N ARG A 41 -9.22 4.57 2.10
CA ARG A 41 -10.49 4.65 2.83
C ARG A 41 -11.25 5.95 2.56
N LEU A 42 -10.53 7.08 2.44
CA LEU A 42 -11.14 8.36 2.11
C LEU A 42 -11.77 8.35 0.73
N LEU A 43 -11.04 7.87 -0.28
CA LEU A 43 -11.53 7.84 -1.66
C LEU A 43 -12.66 6.83 -1.87
N GLU A 44 -12.70 5.75 -1.09
CA GLU A 44 -13.81 4.77 -1.09
C GLU A 44 -15.02 5.20 -0.24
N GLY A 45 -14.95 6.34 0.45
CA GLY A 45 -16.02 6.75 1.37
C GLY A 45 -16.17 5.84 2.60
N GLU A 46 -15.11 5.09 2.95
CA GLU A 46 -15.05 4.19 4.11
C GLU A 46 -14.39 4.84 5.32
N ALA A 47 -13.98 6.10 5.22
CA ALA A 47 -13.46 6.88 6.35
C ALA A 47 -14.60 7.24 7.32
N ASP A 48 -14.35 7.04 8.61
CA ASP A 48 -15.33 7.28 9.66
C ASP A 48 -15.32 8.76 10.07
N GLU A 49 -16.50 9.36 10.31
CA GLU A 49 -16.68 10.75 10.78
C GLU A 49 -15.68 11.75 10.19
N MET A 50 -15.89 12.13 8.93
CA MET A 50 -15.00 13.02 8.22
C MET A 50 -15.24 14.49 8.56
N SER A 51 -14.16 15.27 8.69
CA SER A 51 -14.27 16.73 8.84
C SER A 51 -14.76 17.42 7.55
N VAL A 52 -14.67 16.74 6.41
CA VAL A 52 -15.09 17.18 5.06
C VAL A 52 -15.88 16.06 4.38
N ASP A 53 -16.95 16.41 3.67
CA ASP A 53 -17.62 15.47 2.76
C ASP A 53 -16.74 15.19 1.54
N VAL A 54 -16.28 13.96 1.40
CA VAL A 54 -15.37 13.51 0.34
C VAL A 54 -16.14 12.66 -0.66
N PRO A 55 -16.22 13.06 -1.95
CA PRO A 55 -16.88 12.25 -2.96
C PRO A 55 -16.21 10.88 -3.09
N GLN A 56 -17.00 9.83 -2.94
CA GLN A 56 -16.59 8.45 -3.11
C GLN A 56 -16.31 8.12 -4.59
N ILE A 57 -15.31 7.28 -4.82
CA ILE A 57 -14.99 6.66 -6.09
C ILE A 57 -15.06 5.14 -5.88
N ASP A 58 -16.05 4.50 -6.47
CA ASP A 58 -16.19 3.05 -6.41
C ASP A 58 -15.06 2.35 -7.16
N GLY A 59 -14.40 1.38 -6.52
CA GLY A 59 -13.39 0.56 -7.19
C GLY A 59 -12.04 1.25 -7.34
N VAL A 60 -11.74 2.20 -6.45
CA VAL A 60 -10.41 2.78 -6.33
C VAL A 60 -9.51 1.82 -5.55
N THR A 61 -8.26 1.73 -5.96
CA THR A 61 -7.21 1.03 -5.19
C THR A 61 -5.97 1.91 -5.13
N VAL A 62 -5.22 1.78 -4.03
CA VAL A 62 -4.01 2.56 -3.80
C VAL A 62 -2.85 1.59 -3.56
N GLY A 63 -1.90 1.58 -4.49
CA GLY A 63 -0.60 0.95 -4.34
C GLY A 63 0.48 1.97 -4.03
N TYR A 64 1.63 1.51 -3.55
CA TYR A 64 2.85 2.28 -3.53
C TYR A 64 4.07 1.36 -3.66
N GLY A 65 5.22 1.97 -3.86
CA GLY A 65 6.52 1.33 -3.76
C GLY A 65 7.62 2.32 -4.09
N ASP A 66 8.86 1.84 -4.04
CA ASP A 66 10.02 2.64 -4.41
C ASP A 66 10.00 3.00 -5.91
N ASP A 67 10.29 4.27 -6.21
CA ASP A 67 10.25 4.82 -7.57
C ASP A 67 11.30 4.19 -8.49
N GLU A 68 12.53 4.02 -8.00
CA GLU A 68 13.64 3.42 -8.76
C GLU A 68 13.32 1.96 -9.12
N SER A 69 12.82 1.20 -8.15
CA SER A 69 12.44 -0.20 -8.34
C SER A 69 11.29 -0.38 -9.34
N MET A 70 10.34 0.55 -9.40
CA MET A 70 9.29 0.55 -10.43
C MET A 70 9.84 0.88 -11.81
N PHE A 71 10.73 1.87 -11.90
CA PHE A 71 11.41 2.20 -13.15
C PHE A 71 12.26 1.05 -13.67
N ASP A 72 13.07 0.40 -12.83
CA ASP A 72 13.91 -0.73 -13.24
C ASP A 72 13.07 -1.92 -13.75
N SER A 73 11.83 -2.03 -13.27
CA SER A 73 10.93 -3.11 -13.66
C SER A 73 10.14 -2.86 -14.94
N TRP A 74 9.77 -1.60 -15.21
CA TRP A 74 8.85 -1.25 -16.31
C TRP A 74 9.38 -0.19 -17.28
N GLY A 75 10.55 0.38 -17.00
CA GLY A 75 11.14 1.50 -17.74
C GLY A 75 11.32 1.18 -19.22
N ASP A 76 11.81 -0.03 -19.52
CA ASP A 76 12.00 -0.50 -20.89
C ASP A 76 10.69 -0.84 -21.62
N ASP A 77 9.61 -1.09 -20.87
CA ASP A 77 8.31 -1.49 -21.43
C ASP A 77 7.43 -0.28 -21.77
N VAL A 78 7.80 0.94 -21.33
CA VAL A 78 6.89 2.08 -21.35
C VAL A 78 7.59 3.42 -21.64
N GLU A 79 7.21 4.03 -22.77
CA GLU A 79 7.83 5.26 -23.29
C GLU A 79 7.70 6.50 -22.38
N TRP A 80 6.69 6.60 -21.52
CA TRP A 80 6.51 7.81 -20.71
C TRP A 80 7.54 7.98 -19.59
N TRP A 81 8.26 6.92 -19.21
CA TRP A 81 9.33 7.01 -18.22
C TRP A 81 10.49 7.90 -18.70
N ASP A 82 10.67 8.07 -20.02
CA ASP A 82 11.66 9.00 -20.60
C ASP A 82 11.37 10.46 -20.20
N ASP A 83 10.11 10.81 -19.99
CA ASP A 83 9.69 12.16 -19.59
C ASP A 83 9.71 12.38 -18.06
N ALA A 84 9.74 11.29 -17.28
CA ALA A 84 9.65 11.29 -15.83
C ALA A 84 10.70 10.35 -15.21
N SER A 85 11.97 10.76 -15.31
CA SER A 85 13.10 10.00 -14.77
C SER A 85 12.89 9.61 -13.29
N PRO A 86 13.33 8.41 -12.88
CA PRO A 86 13.19 7.96 -11.51
C PRO A 86 13.94 8.88 -10.55
N ARG A 87 13.43 8.97 -9.32
CA ARG A 87 14.04 9.68 -8.22
C ARG A 87 14.40 8.69 -7.12
N GLU A 88 15.66 8.73 -6.70
CA GLU A 88 16.10 8.06 -5.49
C GLU A 88 15.32 8.59 -4.27
N GLU A 89 15.16 7.76 -3.23
CA GLU A 89 14.56 8.14 -1.95
C GLU A 89 13.13 8.72 -2.12
N CYS A 90 12.35 8.14 -3.04
CA CYS A 90 10.99 8.57 -3.31
C CYS A 90 10.02 7.39 -3.32
N THR A 91 8.99 7.50 -2.49
CA THR A 91 7.80 6.66 -2.57
C THR A 91 6.94 7.11 -3.75
N ARG A 92 6.60 6.17 -4.64
CA ARG A 92 5.63 6.37 -5.72
C ARG A 92 4.28 5.80 -5.33
N PHE A 93 3.29 6.66 -5.09
CA PHE A 93 1.90 6.25 -4.97
C PHE A 93 1.27 6.04 -6.34
N ARG A 94 0.44 4.99 -6.41
CA ARG A 94 -0.28 4.58 -7.60
C ARG A 94 -1.76 4.47 -7.26
N ILE A 95 -2.58 5.31 -7.87
CA ILE A 95 -4.02 5.29 -7.64
C ILE A 95 -4.70 4.81 -8.90
N PHE A 96 -5.37 3.68 -8.79
CA PHE A 96 -6.15 3.10 -9.88
C PHE A 96 -7.62 3.44 -9.68
N TYR A 97 -8.29 3.80 -10.76
CA TYR A 97 -9.70 4.18 -10.77
C TYR A 97 -10.40 3.67 -12.04
N PRO A 98 -11.74 3.52 -12.03
CA PRO A 98 -12.47 3.02 -13.19
C PRO A 98 -12.28 3.87 -14.44
N ASP A 99 -12.34 3.25 -15.62
CA ASP A 99 -12.18 3.93 -16.90
C ASP A 99 -13.32 4.88 -17.27
N GLU A 100 -14.48 4.80 -16.59
CA GLU A 100 -15.58 5.75 -16.73
C GLU A 100 -15.16 7.21 -16.41
N TYR A 101 -14.10 7.38 -15.62
CA TYR A 101 -13.48 8.68 -15.37
C TYR A 101 -12.44 8.99 -16.45
N GLU A 102 -12.82 9.71 -17.51
CA GLU A 102 -11.91 10.05 -18.62
C GLU A 102 -10.65 10.83 -18.19
N THR A 103 -10.73 11.54 -17.07
CA THR A 103 -9.63 12.31 -16.45
C THR A 103 -9.50 11.96 -14.98
N VAL A 104 -8.32 12.19 -14.38
CA VAL A 104 -8.09 11.99 -12.94
C VAL A 104 -9.19 12.70 -12.13
N PRO A 105 -9.99 11.96 -11.33
CA PRO A 105 -10.99 12.54 -10.46
C PRO A 105 -10.42 13.66 -9.60
N ARG A 106 -11.14 14.78 -9.50
CA ARG A 106 -10.68 15.97 -8.77
C ARG A 106 -10.33 15.66 -7.31
N ILE A 107 -11.09 14.78 -6.68
CA ILE A 107 -10.85 14.42 -5.28
C ILE A 107 -9.50 13.72 -5.07
N ILE A 108 -9.06 12.88 -6.02
CA ILE A 108 -7.71 12.29 -5.99
C ILE A 108 -6.66 13.39 -6.06
N VAL A 109 -6.85 14.37 -6.95
CA VAL A 109 -5.92 15.52 -7.08
C VAL A 109 -5.87 16.33 -5.79
N ASP A 110 -7.03 16.64 -5.20
CA ASP A 110 -7.13 17.46 -4.00
C ASP A 110 -6.47 16.74 -2.80
N VAL A 111 -6.78 15.45 -2.56
CA VAL A 111 -6.18 14.64 -1.49
C VAL A 111 -4.66 14.55 -1.64
N MET A 112 -4.17 14.13 -2.82
CA MET A 112 -2.74 13.94 -3.03
C MET A 112 -1.94 15.25 -3.00
N ALA A 113 -2.53 16.35 -3.52
CA ALA A 113 -1.90 17.67 -3.42
C ALA A 113 -1.76 18.15 -1.97
N THR A 114 -2.70 17.79 -1.08
CA THR A 114 -2.62 18.16 0.34
C THR A 114 -1.52 17.42 1.09
N LEU A 115 -1.18 16.21 0.65
CA LEU A 115 -0.01 15.47 1.11
C LEU A 115 1.32 16.01 0.55
N GLY A 116 1.28 17.01 -0.33
CA GLY A 116 2.47 17.53 -1.01
C GLY A 116 2.99 16.58 -2.10
N ALA A 117 2.22 15.55 -2.47
CA ALA A 117 2.66 14.57 -3.46
C ALA A 117 2.61 15.16 -4.88
N TRP A 118 3.68 14.96 -5.64
CA TRP A 118 3.83 15.53 -6.98
C TRP A 118 3.33 14.56 -8.04
N ARG A 119 2.31 14.96 -8.82
CA ARG A 119 1.82 14.14 -9.93
C ARG A 119 2.87 14.05 -11.03
N VAL A 120 3.28 12.85 -11.38
CA VAL A 120 4.26 12.59 -12.45
C VAL A 120 3.63 12.03 -13.71
N TRP A 121 2.53 11.29 -13.59
CA TRP A 121 1.90 10.66 -14.75
C TRP A 121 0.42 10.37 -14.51
N ALA A 122 -0.39 10.31 -15.57
CA ALA A 122 -1.68 9.61 -15.55
C ALA A 122 -2.08 9.12 -16.95
N GLY A 123 -2.76 7.98 -17.02
CA GLY A 123 -3.17 7.37 -18.28
C GLY A 123 -3.99 6.10 -18.09
N SER A 124 -4.06 5.30 -19.16
CA SER A 124 -4.62 3.95 -19.07
C SER A 124 -3.65 3.04 -18.32
N ALA A 125 -4.14 2.20 -17.41
CA ALA A 125 -3.29 1.27 -16.67
C ALA A 125 -2.58 0.26 -17.60
N ALA A 126 -3.18 -0.06 -18.75
CA ALA A 126 -2.54 -0.87 -19.79
C ALA A 126 -1.27 -0.22 -20.37
N ALA A 127 -1.14 1.10 -20.28
CA ALA A 127 0.05 1.83 -20.72
C ALA A 127 1.17 1.85 -19.67
N CYS A 128 0.95 1.38 -18.44
CA CYS A 128 2.00 1.28 -17.40
C CYS A 128 2.88 0.05 -17.53
N GLY A 129 2.78 -0.72 -18.62
CA GLY A 129 3.62 -1.89 -18.90
C GLY A 129 3.33 -3.10 -18.01
N SER A 130 2.62 -2.91 -16.90
CA SER A 130 2.54 -3.95 -15.89
C SER A 130 1.33 -4.87 -16.01
N TYR A 131 0.15 -4.43 -16.49
CA TYR A 131 -1.06 -5.20 -16.21
C TYR A 131 -2.12 -5.17 -17.33
N ASP A 132 -2.84 -6.30 -17.54
CA ASP A 132 -4.00 -6.36 -18.47
C ASP A 132 -5.26 -5.78 -17.80
N HIS A 133 -5.19 -4.51 -17.42
CA HIS A 133 -6.30 -3.75 -16.83
C HIS A 133 -6.82 -2.69 -17.78
N ARG A 134 -7.29 -3.13 -18.96
CA ARG A 134 -7.79 -2.23 -20.02
C ARG A 134 -8.99 -1.38 -19.58
N GLU A 135 -9.70 -1.84 -18.56
CA GLU A 135 -10.90 -1.18 -17.99
C GLU A 135 -10.56 -0.23 -16.82
N ARG A 136 -9.27 0.05 -16.59
CA ARG A 136 -8.83 0.95 -15.51
C ARG A 136 -7.86 2.02 -15.99
N ARG A 137 -7.88 3.10 -15.23
CA ARG A 137 -6.95 4.21 -15.37
C ARG A 137 -6.12 4.35 -14.12
N GLU A 138 -4.99 5.00 -14.27
CA GLU A 138 -4.00 5.09 -13.22
C GLU A 138 -3.39 6.50 -13.20
N VAL A 139 -3.03 6.96 -12.01
CA VAL A 139 -2.29 8.20 -11.78
C VAL A 139 -1.18 7.94 -10.76
N HIS A 140 0.01 8.48 -11.03
CA HIS A 140 1.19 8.29 -10.21
C HIS A 140 1.59 9.61 -9.57
N TYR A 141 1.95 9.53 -8.29
CA TYR A 141 2.45 10.63 -7.50
C TYR A 141 3.77 10.23 -6.85
N LEU A 142 4.73 11.15 -6.83
CA LEU A 142 5.96 11.00 -6.07
C LEU A 142 5.88 11.71 -4.73
N TRP A 143 6.46 11.07 -3.73
CA TRP A 143 6.56 11.58 -2.39
C TRP A 143 7.96 11.27 -1.85
N SER A 144 8.76 12.32 -1.62
CA SER A 144 10.13 12.17 -1.16
C SER A 144 10.18 11.71 0.29
N GLU A 145 11.16 10.86 0.60
CA GLU A 145 11.47 10.45 1.96
C GLU A 145 11.81 11.67 2.83
N GLY A 146 11.45 11.64 4.12
CA GLY A 146 11.65 12.77 5.04
C GLY A 146 10.68 13.92 4.79
N HIS A 147 9.52 13.65 4.19
CA HIS A 147 8.52 14.68 3.93
C HIS A 147 7.95 15.21 5.26
N PRO A 148 7.71 16.54 5.42
CA PRO A 148 7.21 17.10 6.68
C PRO A 148 5.89 16.52 7.21
N VAL A 149 5.11 15.88 6.35
CA VAL A 149 3.87 15.19 6.74
C VAL A 149 4.15 13.91 7.54
N GLU A 150 5.31 13.28 7.35
CA GLU A 150 5.78 12.15 8.16
C GLU A 150 5.91 12.58 9.63
N ASP A 151 6.66 13.66 9.90
CA ASP A 151 6.81 14.24 11.24
C ASP A 151 5.45 14.60 11.85
N LEU A 152 4.55 15.21 11.07
CA LEU A 152 3.20 15.57 11.53
C LEU A 152 2.37 14.34 11.93
N LEU A 153 2.42 13.27 11.15
CA LEU A 153 1.73 12.03 11.49
C LEU A 153 2.37 11.39 12.72
N GLN A 154 3.70 11.34 12.77
CA GLN A 154 4.45 10.77 13.88
C GLN A 154 4.11 11.48 15.20
N ASP A 155 4.07 12.81 15.22
CA ASP A 155 3.68 13.61 16.39
C ASP A 155 2.26 13.27 16.87
N ARG A 156 1.34 13.01 15.94
CA ARG A 156 -0.06 12.65 16.25
C ARG A 156 -0.16 11.23 16.82
N LEU A 157 0.55 10.27 16.25
CA LEU A 157 0.58 8.87 16.72
C LEU A 157 1.18 8.72 18.13
N HIS A 158 2.17 9.54 18.48
CA HIS A 158 2.84 9.46 19.79
C HIS A 158 2.13 10.28 20.90
N GLY A 159 1.19 11.15 20.55
CA GLY A 159 0.52 12.08 21.46
C GLY A 159 1.48 13.10 22.12
N PRO A 160 0.99 14.05 22.93
CA PRO A 160 1.87 14.88 23.74
C PRO A 160 2.60 13.98 24.73
N ALA A 161 3.92 13.80 24.54
CA ALA A 161 4.75 12.96 25.38
C ALA A 161 4.49 13.27 26.87
N ALA A 162 3.86 12.33 27.58
CA ALA A 162 3.73 12.43 29.02
C ALA A 162 5.14 12.27 29.61
N VAL A 163 5.81 13.40 29.85
CA VAL A 163 7.08 13.45 30.55
C VAL A 163 6.83 12.91 31.96
N ALA A 164 7.35 11.73 32.26
CA ALA A 164 7.36 11.23 33.63
C ALA A 164 8.12 12.23 34.51
N PRO A 165 7.69 12.48 35.76
CA PRO A 165 8.27 13.50 36.63
C PRO A 165 9.76 13.27 36.97
N ASP A 166 10.31 12.11 36.62
CA ASP A 166 11.73 11.74 36.76
C ASP A 166 12.56 11.94 35.48
N GLY A 167 11.98 12.45 34.40
CA GLY A 167 12.67 12.67 33.12
C GLY A 167 12.88 11.40 32.28
N GLY A 168 12.24 10.27 32.65
CA GLY A 168 12.24 9.06 31.85
C GLY A 168 11.23 9.12 30.69
N ARG A 169 11.66 8.77 29.47
CA ARG A 169 10.75 8.46 28.36
C ARG A 169 10.15 7.06 28.60
N THR A 170 8.84 6.98 28.79
CA THR A 170 8.10 5.71 28.89
C THR A 170 7.86 5.11 27.51
N GLY A 171 8.93 4.77 26.80
CA GLY A 171 8.86 4.16 25.47
C GLY A 171 9.87 3.03 25.36
N ASP A 172 9.66 1.91 26.07
CA ASP A 172 10.46 0.68 25.83
C ASP A 172 9.78 -0.62 26.35
N VAL A 173 8.44 -0.64 26.44
CA VAL A 173 7.72 -1.82 26.99
C VAL A 173 6.81 -2.50 25.96
N ARG A 174 6.31 -1.77 24.96
CA ARG A 174 5.45 -2.38 23.91
C ARG A 174 6.24 -3.17 22.86
N ASP A 175 7.50 -2.81 22.62
CA ASP A 175 8.34 -3.44 21.60
C ASP A 175 8.80 -4.87 21.96
N ARG A 176 8.93 -5.17 23.26
CA ARG A 176 9.35 -6.51 23.73
C ARG A 176 8.22 -7.55 23.78
N MET A 177 6.96 -7.14 23.72
CA MET A 177 5.82 -8.05 23.88
C MET A 177 5.32 -8.59 22.52
N ILE A 178 5.46 -7.80 21.45
CA ILE A 178 5.02 -8.13 20.08
C ILE A 178 5.96 -9.13 19.38
N VAL A 179 7.27 -9.08 19.65
CA VAL A 179 8.26 -10.04 19.11
C VAL A 179 7.92 -11.50 19.48
N THR A 180 7.29 -11.71 20.64
CA THR A 180 6.91 -13.05 21.13
C THR A 180 5.72 -13.67 20.40
N GLU A 181 4.78 -12.87 19.87
CA GLU A 181 3.60 -13.39 19.16
C GLU A 181 3.91 -13.75 17.70
N HIS A 182 4.69 -12.92 16.99
CA HIS A 182 5.09 -13.23 15.61
C HIS A 182 5.94 -14.49 15.52
N ALA A 183 6.92 -14.66 16.42
CA ALA A 183 7.80 -15.83 16.44
C ALA A 183 7.04 -17.16 16.57
N ASN A 184 5.86 -17.15 17.22
CA ASN A 184 5.04 -18.35 17.41
C ASN A 184 4.25 -18.72 16.14
N GLN A 185 3.92 -17.75 15.27
CA GLN A 185 3.18 -18.00 14.02
C GLN A 185 4.08 -18.54 12.89
N HIS A 186 5.36 -18.17 12.82
CA HIS A 186 6.30 -18.69 11.82
C HIS A 186 6.66 -20.18 12.02
N GLY A 187 6.52 -20.69 13.25
CA GLY A 187 6.79 -22.09 13.61
C GLY A 187 5.82 -23.10 13.00
N GLU A 188 4.56 -22.70 12.77
CA GLU A 188 3.48 -23.59 12.31
C GLU A 188 3.30 -23.63 10.79
N LEU A 189 4.01 -22.78 10.03
CA LEU A 189 3.88 -22.72 8.57
C LEU A 189 4.46 -23.97 7.87
N GLU A 190 3.80 -24.39 6.79
CA GLU A 190 4.34 -25.37 5.84
C GLU A 190 5.66 -24.85 5.25
N PRO A 191 6.71 -25.69 5.06
CA PRO A 191 8.04 -25.23 4.64
C PRO A 191 8.10 -24.32 3.41
N ARG A 192 7.27 -24.54 2.38
CA ARG A 192 7.24 -23.68 1.20
C ARG A 192 6.58 -22.33 1.49
N THR A 193 5.56 -22.30 2.34
CA THR A 193 4.97 -21.04 2.81
C THR A 193 5.97 -20.27 3.66
N ARG A 194 6.66 -20.93 4.60
CA ARG A 194 7.72 -20.28 5.40
C ARG A 194 8.77 -19.63 4.50
N ARG A 195 9.28 -20.36 3.51
CA ARG A 195 10.26 -19.81 2.56
C ARG A 195 9.72 -18.62 1.76
N ALA A 196 8.46 -18.66 1.36
CA ALA A 196 7.82 -17.52 0.70
C ALA A 196 7.68 -16.31 1.63
N VAL A 197 7.46 -16.56 2.93
CA VAL A 197 7.34 -15.55 3.99
C VAL A 197 8.69 -14.96 4.41
N ASP A 198 9.78 -15.72 4.31
CA ASP A 198 11.13 -15.26 4.65
C ASP A 198 11.78 -14.43 3.52
N GLU A 199 11.27 -14.52 2.28
CA GLU A 199 11.78 -13.76 1.14
C GLU A 199 11.17 -12.35 1.11
N GLU A 200 11.99 -11.32 0.96
CA GLU A 200 11.53 -9.93 0.88
C GLU A 200 10.57 -9.73 -0.30
N MET A 201 9.32 -9.40 -0.02
CA MET A 201 8.26 -9.22 -1.02
C MET A 201 7.24 -8.22 -0.51
N ALA A 202 6.87 -7.25 -1.34
CA ALA A 202 5.78 -6.32 -1.05
C ALA A 202 4.49 -6.79 -1.75
N VAL A 203 3.35 -6.67 -1.07
CA VAL A 203 2.03 -7.06 -1.60
C VAL A 203 1.08 -5.88 -1.53
N SER A 204 0.31 -5.68 -2.60
CA SER A 204 -0.64 -4.58 -2.71
C SER A 204 -1.90 -5.06 -3.42
N LEU A 205 -3.08 -4.61 -2.96
CA LEU A 205 -4.33 -4.92 -3.66
C LEU A 205 -4.38 -4.12 -4.96
N LEU A 206 -4.36 -4.82 -6.09
CA LEU A 206 -4.39 -4.23 -7.40
C LEU A 206 -5.83 -3.92 -7.81
N GLU A 207 -6.74 -4.87 -7.68
CA GLU A 207 -8.15 -4.75 -8.09
C GLU A 207 -9.07 -5.47 -7.10
N LYS A 208 -10.22 -4.86 -6.78
CA LYS A 208 -11.28 -5.54 -6.02
C LYS A 208 -11.73 -6.79 -6.79
N GLY A 209 -12.02 -7.86 -6.05
CA GLY A 209 -12.19 -9.20 -6.63
C GLY A 209 -10.96 -10.10 -6.44
N GLY A 210 -9.97 -9.67 -5.65
CA GLY A 210 -8.88 -10.54 -5.19
C GLY A 210 -7.68 -10.60 -6.13
N ARG A 211 -7.41 -9.53 -6.88
CA ARG A 211 -6.18 -9.41 -7.65
C ARG A 211 -5.19 -8.54 -6.91
N TYR A 212 -4.00 -9.07 -6.71
CA TYR A 212 -2.92 -8.47 -5.96
C TYR A 212 -1.70 -8.34 -6.85
N GLU A 213 -0.95 -7.27 -6.65
CA GLU A 213 0.40 -7.15 -7.17
C GLU A 213 1.41 -7.55 -6.11
N VAL A 214 2.51 -8.13 -6.57
CA VAL A 214 3.58 -8.61 -5.72
C VAL A 214 4.90 -8.16 -6.30
N GLN A 215 5.61 -7.30 -5.57
CA GLN A 215 7.01 -7.02 -5.84
C GLN A 215 7.85 -8.11 -5.18
N SER A 216 8.72 -8.73 -5.97
CA SER A 216 9.66 -9.74 -5.46
C SER A 216 10.96 -9.11 -4.98
N ALA A 217 11.76 -9.84 -4.22
CA ALA A 217 13.10 -9.43 -3.78
C ALA A 217 14.05 -9.03 -4.93
N SER A 218 13.77 -9.47 -6.16
CA SER A 218 14.54 -9.07 -7.34
C SER A 218 13.99 -7.81 -8.02
N GLY A 219 13.12 -7.05 -7.36
CA GLY A 219 12.43 -5.87 -7.89
C GLY A 219 11.27 -6.19 -8.83
N SER A 220 11.21 -7.38 -9.43
CA SER A 220 10.21 -7.74 -10.43
C SER A 220 8.79 -7.82 -9.85
N TRP A 221 7.82 -7.36 -10.64
CA TRP A 221 6.40 -7.35 -10.28
C TRP A 221 5.63 -8.52 -10.91
N TYR A 222 4.66 -9.06 -10.16
CA TYR A 222 3.77 -10.12 -10.60
C TYR A 222 2.33 -9.88 -10.14
N GLU A 223 1.37 -10.23 -10.97
CA GLU A 223 -0.04 -10.28 -10.56
C GLU A 223 -0.35 -11.66 -9.98
N VAL A 224 -1.21 -11.66 -8.97
CA VAL A 224 -1.77 -12.84 -8.32
C VAL A 224 -3.28 -12.68 -8.23
N ASP A 225 -4.02 -13.58 -8.85
CA ASP A 225 -5.47 -13.69 -8.67
C ASP A 225 -5.75 -14.81 -7.67
N VAL A 226 -6.19 -14.46 -6.47
CA VAL A 226 -6.44 -15.45 -5.41
C VAL A 226 -7.76 -16.20 -5.61
N ILE A 227 -8.68 -15.66 -6.43
CA ILE A 227 -9.98 -16.29 -6.71
C ILE A 227 -9.83 -17.35 -7.79
N SER A 228 -9.14 -17.02 -8.87
CA SER A 228 -8.83 -17.97 -9.95
C SER A 228 -7.59 -18.82 -9.64
N GLU A 229 -6.96 -18.61 -8.47
CA GLU A 229 -5.70 -19.21 -8.05
C GLU A 229 -4.61 -19.12 -9.13
N SER A 230 -4.32 -17.94 -9.67
CA SER A 230 -3.37 -17.76 -10.77
C SER A 230 -2.29 -16.72 -10.48
N CYS A 231 -1.16 -16.79 -11.19
CA CYS A 231 -0.08 -15.82 -11.05
C CYS A 231 0.67 -15.60 -12.38
N THR A 232 1.11 -14.37 -12.67
CA THR A 232 1.85 -14.07 -13.91
C THR A 232 3.33 -14.48 -13.85
N CYS A 233 3.81 -14.98 -12.71
CA CYS A 233 5.21 -15.35 -12.56
C CYS A 233 5.64 -16.51 -13.49
N PRO A 234 6.92 -16.56 -13.90
CA PRO A 234 7.40 -17.61 -14.80
C PRO A 234 7.22 -19.02 -14.25
N ASP A 235 7.30 -19.21 -12.93
CA ASP A 235 7.11 -20.52 -12.30
C ASP A 235 5.67 -21.01 -12.46
N TRP A 236 4.68 -20.13 -12.27
CA TRP A 236 3.28 -20.45 -12.49
C TRP A 236 2.99 -20.77 -13.96
N ARG A 237 3.38 -19.87 -14.88
CA ARG A 237 3.14 -20.03 -16.32
C ARG A 237 3.76 -21.30 -16.92
N LYS A 238 4.90 -21.74 -16.39
CA LYS A 238 5.66 -22.86 -16.96
C LYS A 238 5.39 -24.19 -16.25
N ARG A 239 5.08 -24.16 -14.95
CA ARG A 239 5.07 -25.38 -14.13
C ARG A 239 3.75 -25.63 -13.42
N THR A 240 2.87 -24.62 -13.30
CA THR A 240 1.59 -24.69 -12.57
C THR A 240 1.73 -25.50 -11.27
N PRO A 241 2.64 -25.08 -10.38
CA PRO A 241 3.05 -25.89 -9.24
C PRO A 241 1.86 -26.22 -8.34
N GLU A 242 1.74 -27.50 -7.96
CA GLU A 242 0.74 -27.96 -7.01
C GLU A 242 0.84 -27.18 -5.69
N GLY A 243 -0.30 -26.68 -5.21
CA GLY A 243 -0.40 -25.81 -4.03
C GLY A 243 0.06 -24.37 -4.25
N GLY A 244 0.18 -23.89 -5.49
CA GLY A 244 0.50 -22.48 -5.77
C GLY A 244 1.97 -22.24 -6.09
N CYS A 245 2.31 -21.06 -6.61
CA CYS A 245 3.68 -20.53 -6.62
C CYS A 245 4.01 -19.86 -5.28
N LYS A 246 5.22 -19.29 -5.13
CA LYS A 246 5.58 -18.54 -3.91
C LYS A 246 4.74 -17.26 -3.73
N HIS A 247 4.41 -16.56 -4.83
CA HIS A 247 3.64 -15.31 -4.78
C HIS A 247 2.21 -15.55 -4.28
N LEU A 248 1.55 -16.61 -4.76
CA LEU A 248 0.21 -16.97 -4.28
C LEU A 248 0.20 -17.30 -2.78
N ARG A 249 1.22 -18.03 -2.30
CA ARG A 249 1.37 -18.30 -0.86
C ARG A 249 1.63 -17.05 -0.04
N ARG A 250 2.47 -16.14 -0.56
CA ARG A 250 2.74 -14.85 0.08
C ARG A 250 1.45 -14.04 0.21
N VAL A 251 0.71 -13.85 -0.88
CA VAL A 251 -0.56 -13.08 -0.86
C VAL A 251 -1.58 -13.70 0.10
N ASP A 252 -1.79 -15.01 0.03
CA ASP A 252 -2.68 -15.71 0.96
C ASP A 252 -2.26 -15.49 2.43
N HIS A 253 -0.95 -15.48 2.71
CA HIS A 253 -0.43 -15.18 4.03
C HIS A 253 -0.69 -13.73 4.46
N GLU A 254 -0.37 -12.73 3.62
CA GLU A 254 -0.57 -11.32 3.96
C GLU A 254 -2.06 -11.00 4.22
N ILE A 255 -2.98 -11.59 3.44
CA ILE A 255 -4.43 -11.47 3.67
C ILE A 255 -4.81 -12.04 5.03
N LYS A 256 -4.31 -13.24 5.38
CA LYS A 256 -4.61 -13.90 6.66
C LYS A 256 -4.02 -13.16 7.86
N GLN A 257 -2.87 -12.53 7.69
CA GLN A 257 -2.23 -11.67 8.69
C GLN A 257 -2.88 -10.28 8.78
N GLY A 258 -3.79 -9.97 7.86
CA GLY A 258 -4.49 -8.71 7.79
C GLY A 258 -3.63 -7.52 7.37
N ARG A 259 -2.51 -7.77 6.70
CA ARG A 259 -1.52 -6.75 6.31
C ARG A 259 -1.87 -6.03 5.01
N VAL A 260 -2.78 -6.60 4.23
CA VAL A 260 -3.31 -6.04 2.98
C VAL A 260 -4.83 -6.08 2.98
N PRO A 261 -5.49 -5.25 2.16
CA PRO A 261 -6.94 -5.31 2.01
C PRO A 261 -7.41 -6.71 1.61
N ARG A 262 -8.58 -7.08 2.12
CA ARG A 262 -9.26 -8.31 1.72
C ARG A 262 -9.67 -8.23 0.24
N PRO A 263 -10.04 -9.35 -0.39
CA PRO A 263 -10.47 -9.35 -1.79
C PRO A 263 -11.62 -8.40 -2.13
N ASP A 264 -12.44 -8.00 -1.15
CA ASP A 264 -13.52 -7.02 -1.31
C ASP A 264 -13.05 -5.55 -1.29
N GLY A 265 -11.76 -5.30 -1.06
CA GLY A 265 -11.17 -3.96 -0.98
C GLY A 265 -11.06 -3.39 0.42
N ARG A 266 -11.62 -4.05 1.44
CA ARG A 266 -11.67 -3.51 2.80
C ARG A 266 -10.48 -3.94 3.63
N LEU A 267 -10.02 -3.03 4.48
CA LEU A 267 -9.09 -3.39 5.54
C LEU A 267 -9.75 -4.40 6.50
N PRO A 268 -9.00 -5.38 7.00
CA PRO A 268 -9.48 -6.28 8.02
C PRO A 268 -9.60 -5.52 9.34
N SER A 269 -10.78 -5.49 9.93
CA SER A 269 -11.00 -4.89 11.24
C SER A 269 -10.47 -5.80 12.34
N ASN A 270 -9.71 -5.21 13.27
CA ASN A 270 -9.39 -5.85 14.55
C ASN A 270 -10.70 -6.24 15.25
N SER A 271 -10.89 -7.55 15.47
CA SER A 271 -12.06 -8.07 16.19
C SER A 271 -11.96 -7.84 17.69
#